data_AF-A0A960LHT5-F1
#
_entry.id   AF-A0A960LHT5-F1
#
_cell.length_a   1.000
_cell.length_b   1.000
_cell.length_c   1.000
_cell.angle_alpha   90.00
_cell.angle_beta   90.00
_cell.angle_gamma   90.00
#
_symmetry.space_group_name_H-M   'P 1'
#
loop_
_entity.id
_entity.type
_entity.pdbx_description
1 polymer ?
#
loop_
_entity_poly.entity_id
_entity_poly.type
_entity_poly.pdbx_seq_one_letter_code
_entity_poly.pdbx_strand_id
1 'polypeptide(L)'
;GSRPIHVFDVTDDGRLTNGRLFGFDAAGLADGIRCDTDGNIWSSAGWVGDGYDGVHVFAPDDGKRIGQILLPEICSNVCFGGKKRNRLFMTASTSVYAVYVESQGAHVS
;
A
#
# COMPACT_ATOMS: atom_id res chain seq x y z
N GLY A 1 -10.97 2.19 15.37
CA GLY A 1 -9.92 1.15 15.44
C GLY A 1 -9.08 1.22 14.19
N SER A 2 -7.88 0.65 14.20
CA SER A 2 -7.07 0.52 12.98
C SER A 2 -7.75 -0.39 11.95
N ARG A 3 -7.36 -0.23 10.68
CA ARG A 3 -7.68 -1.21 9.62
C ARG A 3 -6.37 -1.88 9.18
N PRO A 4 -5.99 -3.00 9.83
CA PRO A 4 -4.75 -3.67 9.52
C PRO A 4 -4.76 -4.32 8.15
N ILE A 5 -3.56 -4.50 7.59
CA ILE A 5 -3.33 -5.37 6.44
C ILE A 5 -3.06 -6.78 6.97
N HIS A 6 -3.71 -7.76 6.39
CA HIS A 6 -3.49 -9.17 6.66
C HIS A 6 -2.91 -9.86 5.43
N VAL A 7 -2.07 -10.87 5.67
CA VAL A 7 -1.56 -11.76 4.62
C VAL A 7 -1.95 -13.20 4.94
N PHE A 8 -2.11 -13.99 3.88
CA PHE A 8 -2.57 -15.37 3.92
C PHE A 8 -1.69 -16.21 3.01
N ASP A 9 -1.50 -17.46 3.38
CA ASP A 9 -0.92 -18.44 2.46
C ASP A 9 -2.03 -18.90 1.50
N VAL A 10 -1.72 -18.89 0.21
CA VAL A 10 -2.62 -19.37 -0.85
C VAL A 10 -2.22 -20.80 -1.18
N THR A 11 -3.12 -21.75 -0.97
CA THR A 11 -2.91 -23.16 -1.31
C THR A 11 -3.07 -23.40 -2.81
N ASP A 12 -2.58 -24.54 -3.30
CA ASP A 12 -2.67 -24.91 -4.73
C ASP A 12 -4.12 -25.01 -5.23
N ASP A 13 -5.08 -25.30 -4.34
CA ASP A 13 -6.52 -25.31 -4.64
C ASP A 13 -7.21 -23.95 -4.43
N GLY A 14 -6.44 -22.89 -4.22
CA GLY A 14 -6.91 -21.49 -4.14
C GLY A 14 -7.54 -21.10 -2.80
N ARG A 15 -7.36 -21.90 -1.73
CA ARG A 15 -7.85 -21.56 -0.39
C ARG A 15 -6.86 -20.66 0.33
N LEU A 16 -7.39 -19.84 1.23
CA LEU A 16 -6.60 -18.99 2.12
C LEU A 16 -6.41 -19.66 3.48
N THR A 17 -5.17 -19.74 3.94
CA THR A 17 -4.80 -20.31 5.24
C THR A 17 -3.80 -19.41 5.96
N ASN A 18 -3.52 -19.72 7.24
CA ASN A 18 -2.47 -19.05 8.04
C ASN A 18 -2.53 -17.51 8.02
N GLY A 19 -3.75 -16.96 8.18
CA GLY A 19 -3.96 -15.52 8.23
C GLY A 19 -3.16 -14.88 9.35
N ARG A 20 -2.33 -13.88 9.02
CA ARG A 20 -1.45 -13.17 9.95
C ARG A 20 -1.52 -11.67 9.72
N LEU A 21 -1.31 -10.91 10.79
CA LEU A 21 -1.15 -9.46 10.73
C LEU A 21 0.13 -9.13 9.95
N PHE A 22 0.06 -8.12 9.08
CA PHE A 22 1.19 -7.68 8.27
C PHE A 22 1.52 -6.21 8.52
N GLY A 23 0.54 -5.30 8.46
CA GLY A 23 0.79 -3.86 8.64
C GLY A 23 -0.38 -3.12 9.29
N PHE A 24 -0.13 -1.87 9.72
CA PHE A 24 -1.08 -1.00 10.43
C PHE A 24 -1.62 -1.61 11.75
N ASP A 25 -0.72 -2.11 12.59
CA ASP A 25 -1.03 -2.71 13.88
C ASP A 25 -1.48 -1.69 14.94
N ALA A 26 -0.97 -0.46 14.89
CA ALA A 26 -1.18 0.54 15.94
C ALA A 26 -2.15 1.69 15.58
N ALA A 27 -2.07 2.24 14.37
CA ALA A 27 -2.83 3.43 13.99
C ALA A 27 -3.09 3.47 12.48
N GLY A 28 -4.04 4.32 12.07
CA GLY A 28 -4.37 4.55 10.68
C GLY A 28 -5.22 3.47 10.02
N LEU A 29 -5.73 3.84 8.86
CA LEU A 29 -6.60 3.00 8.07
C LEU A 29 -5.95 2.75 6.71
N ALA A 30 -5.61 1.49 6.44
CA ALA A 30 -5.36 1.04 5.08
C ALA A 30 -6.67 1.01 4.28
N ASP A 31 -6.58 1.33 3.00
CA ASP A 31 -7.68 1.19 2.04
C ASP A 31 -7.17 0.47 0.77
N GLY A 32 -6.85 1.18 -0.31
CA GLY A 32 -6.24 0.59 -1.50
C GLY A 32 -4.78 0.17 -1.30
N ILE A 33 -4.46 -1.07 -1.70
CA ILE A 33 -3.10 -1.63 -1.67
C ILE A 33 -2.61 -2.10 -3.05
N ARG A 34 -1.31 -2.01 -3.32
CA ARG A 34 -0.63 -2.56 -4.49
C ARG A 34 0.71 -3.18 -4.10
N CYS A 35 1.26 -4.01 -4.97
CA CYS A 35 2.57 -4.63 -4.80
C CYS A 35 3.53 -4.12 -5.88
N ASP A 36 4.81 -3.98 -5.55
CA ASP A 36 5.88 -3.80 -6.53
C ASP A 36 6.59 -5.13 -6.86
N THR A 37 7.50 -5.13 -7.81
CA THR A 37 8.21 -6.34 -8.27
C THR A 37 9.15 -6.93 -7.21
N ASP A 38 9.51 -6.18 -6.19
CA ASP A 38 10.37 -6.65 -5.08
C ASP A 38 9.53 -7.24 -3.94
N GLY A 39 8.20 -7.21 -4.07
CA GLY A 39 7.26 -7.75 -3.09
C GLY A 39 6.79 -6.73 -2.06
N ASN A 40 7.24 -5.47 -2.10
CA ASN A 40 6.80 -4.48 -1.12
C ASN A 40 5.32 -4.15 -1.31
N ILE A 41 4.61 -3.96 -0.19
CA ILE A 41 3.21 -3.56 -0.20
C ILE A 41 3.09 -2.05 -0.04
N TRP A 42 2.47 -1.41 -1.02
CA TRP A 42 2.16 0.00 -1.06
C TRP A 42 0.70 0.19 -0.68
N SER A 43 0.43 0.83 0.45
CA SER A 43 -0.93 1.06 0.95
C SER A 43 -1.23 2.54 1.00
N SER A 44 -2.40 2.94 0.53
CA SER A 44 -2.96 4.22 0.96
C SER A 44 -3.16 4.21 2.48
N ALA A 45 -3.02 5.38 3.09
CA ALA A 45 -3.09 5.60 4.52
C ALA A 45 -3.83 6.91 4.80
N GLY A 46 -4.64 6.91 5.86
CA GLY A 46 -5.34 8.11 6.28
C GLY A 46 -5.97 8.06 7.67
N TRP A 47 -6.66 9.15 8.00
CA TRP A 47 -7.51 9.35 9.18
C TRP A 47 -6.75 9.37 10.51
N VAL A 48 -5.46 9.72 10.46
CA VAL A 48 -4.65 10.01 11.67
C VAL A 48 -4.28 11.49 11.73
N GLY A 49 -4.07 12.13 10.58
CA GLY A 49 -3.79 13.56 10.45
C GLY A 49 -2.44 13.87 9.82
N ASP A 50 -2.04 15.14 9.90
CA ASP A 50 -0.83 15.67 9.30
C ASP A 50 0.42 14.85 9.64
N GLY A 51 1.23 14.55 8.63
CA GLY A 51 2.43 13.72 8.78
C GLY A 51 2.15 12.21 8.75
N TYR A 52 0.90 11.78 8.64
CA TYR A 52 0.53 10.37 8.51
C TYR A 52 -0.09 10.05 7.14
N ASP A 53 -0.99 10.90 6.68
CA ASP A 53 -1.81 10.65 5.49
C ASP A 53 -0.96 10.57 4.21
N GLY A 54 -1.35 9.70 3.29
CA GLY A 54 -0.65 9.46 2.03
C GLY A 54 -0.46 7.98 1.74
N VAL A 55 0.78 7.55 1.45
CA VAL A 55 1.09 6.15 1.08
C VAL A 55 2.18 5.61 1.98
N HIS A 56 1.95 4.45 2.60
CA HIS A 56 2.94 3.75 3.41
C HIS A 56 3.43 2.51 2.64
N VAL A 57 4.73 2.25 2.70
CA VAL A 57 5.37 1.12 2.03
C VAL A 57 5.88 0.14 3.07
N PHE A 58 5.54 -1.13 2.93
CA PHE A 58 5.86 -2.20 3.87
C PHE A 58 6.74 -3.25 3.20
N ALA A 59 7.78 -3.69 3.91
CA ALA A 59 8.68 -4.74 3.46
C ALA A 59 7.95 -6.10 3.39
N PRO A 60 8.27 -6.95 2.40
CA PRO A 60 7.56 -8.22 2.16
C PRO A 60 7.72 -9.28 3.26
N ASP A 61 8.82 -9.23 4.00
CA ASP A 61 9.24 -10.27 4.95
C ASP A 61 8.49 -10.18 6.27
N ASP A 62 8.49 -9.01 6.91
CA ASP A 62 7.95 -8.81 8.25
C ASP A 62 6.83 -7.77 8.30
N GLY A 63 6.49 -7.14 7.17
CA GLY A 63 5.47 -6.10 7.10
C GLY A 63 5.88 -4.80 7.80
N LYS A 64 7.17 -4.60 8.06
CA LYS A 64 7.70 -3.35 8.61
C LYS A 64 7.55 -2.22 7.61
N ARG A 65 7.08 -1.05 8.10
CA ARG A 65 7.04 0.16 7.28
C ARG A 65 8.45 0.64 6.95
N ILE A 66 8.80 0.67 5.67
CA ILE A 66 10.10 1.08 5.13
C ILE A 66 10.05 2.41 4.35
N GLY A 67 8.86 2.93 4.07
CA GLY A 67 8.71 4.19 3.34
C GLY A 67 7.37 4.87 3.57
N GLN A 68 7.33 6.16 3.27
CA GLN A 68 6.12 6.98 3.33
C GLN A 68 6.18 8.10 2.29
N ILE A 69 5.09 8.28 1.54
CA ILE A 69 4.82 9.48 0.74
C ILE A 69 3.75 10.26 1.46
N LEU A 70 4.08 11.47 1.91
CA LEU A 70 3.13 12.34 2.60
C LEU A 70 2.23 13.05 1.59
N LEU A 71 0.93 13.03 1.87
CA LEU A 71 -0.06 13.84 1.18
C LEU A 71 -0.73 14.78 2.18
N PRO A 72 -1.21 15.96 1.74
CA PRO A 72 -1.93 16.90 2.60
C PRO A 72 -3.37 16.46 2.91
N GLU A 73 -3.81 15.31 2.38
CA GLU A 73 -5.15 14.78 2.56
C GLU A 73 -5.14 13.24 2.54
N ILE A 74 -6.22 12.64 3.05
CA ILE A 74 -6.39 11.20 3.17
C ILE A 74 -6.32 10.53 1.81
N CYS A 75 -5.39 9.59 1.65
CA CYS A 75 -5.31 8.77 0.45
C CYS A 75 -6.28 7.59 0.56
N SER A 76 -7.08 7.37 -0.49
CA SER A 76 -8.00 6.24 -0.58
C SER A 76 -7.43 5.09 -1.40
N ASN A 77 -6.68 5.35 -2.47
CA ASN A 77 -6.21 4.30 -3.36
C ASN A 77 -4.92 4.65 -4.08
N VAL A 78 -4.19 3.63 -4.52
CA VAL A 78 -2.93 3.74 -5.24
C VAL A 78 -2.89 2.81 -6.46
N CYS A 79 -2.19 3.23 -7.51
CA CYS A 79 -1.94 2.40 -8.68
C CYS A 79 -0.62 2.77 -9.37
N PHE A 80 0.20 1.77 -9.69
CA PHE A 80 1.35 1.96 -10.56
C PHE A 80 0.89 2.09 -12.02
N GLY A 81 1.38 3.12 -12.71
CA GLY A 81 1.10 3.36 -14.12
C GLY A 81 2.28 3.97 -14.86
N GLY A 82 1.98 4.54 -16.03
CA GLY A 82 2.99 4.97 -16.99
C GLY A 82 3.64 3.79 -17.74
N LYS A 83 4.35 4.09 -18.83
CA LYS A 83 4.90 3.08 -19.74
C LYS A 83 5.85 2.08 -19.06
N LYS A 84 6.52 2.51 -17.98
CA LYS A 84 7.46 1.69 -17.21
C LYS A 84 6.87 1.14 -15.90
N ARG A 85 5.59 1.41 -15.59
CA ARG A 85 4.93 1.10 -14.30
C ARG A 85 5.65 1.69 -13.08
N ASN A 86 6.31 2.83 -13.25
CA ASN A 86 7.09 3.51 -12.21
C ASN A 86 6.54 4.91 -11.86
N ARG A 87 5.30 5.20 -12.25
CA ARG A 87 4.58 6.39 -11.79
C ARG A 87 3.44 5.95 -10.89
N LEU A 88 3.50 6.31 -9.62
CA LEU A 88 2.45 6.00 -8.67
C LEU A 88 1.36 7.08 -8.76
N PHE A 89 0.14 6.67 -9.08
CA PHE A 89 -1.06 7.50 -9.01
C PHE A 89 -1.75 7.26 -7.67
N MET A 90 -2.22 8.33 -7.03
CA MET A 90 -2.83 8.32 -5.71
C MET A 90 -4.13 9.12 -5.75
N THR A 91 -5.26 8.48 -5.46
CA THR A 91 -6.53 9.20 -5.22
C THR A 91 -6.55 9.60 -3.76
N ALA A 92 -6.74 10.89 -3.47
CA ALA A 92 -6.74 11.37 -2.10
C ALA A 92 -7.82 12.44 -1.95
N SER A 93 -8.81 12.17 -1.10
CA SER A 93 -10.04 12.93 -0.89
C SER A 93 -10.55 13.71 -2.12
N THR A 94 -10.09 14.94 -2.34
CA THR A 94 -10.56 15.86 -3.38
C THR A 94 -9.68 15.92 -4.63
N SER A 95 -8.55 15.23 -4.63
CA SER A 95 -7.49 15.34 -5.62
C SER A 95 -6.96 14.00 -6.12
N VAL A 96 -6.21 14.05 -7.23
CA VAL A 96 -5.37 12.94 -7.69
C VAL A 96 -3.93 13.42 -7.78
N TYR A 97 -3.03 12.76 -7.07
CA TYR A 97 -1.59 13.02 -7.09
C TYR A 97 -0.88 11.97 -7.95
N ALA A 98 0.27 12.33 -8.49
CA ALA A 98 1.14 11.37 -9.15
C ALA A 98 2.61 11.73 -9.00
N VAL A 99 3.44 10.74 -8.68
CA VAL A 99 4.88 10.91 -8.52
C VAL A 99 5.62 9.75 -9.19
N TYR A 100 6.80 10.03 -9.74
CA TYR A 100 7.70 8.96 -10.18
C TYR A 100 8.39 8.34 -8.97
N VAL A 101 8.51 7.02 -8.98
CA VAL A 101 9.19 6.24 -7.94
C VAL A 101 10.23 5.35 -8.59
N GLU A 102 11.24 4.95 -7.83
CA GLU A 102 12.29 4.03 -8.28
C GLU A 102 11.90 2.55 -8.12
N SER A 103 10.60 2.28 -7.95
CA SER A 103 10.01 0.94 -7.91
C SER A 103 9.18 0.70 -9.16
N GLN A 104 9.02 -0.57 -9.52
CA GLN A 104 8.13 -0.99 -10.62
C GLN A 104 6.94 -1.75 -10.06
N GLY A 105 5.72 -1.35 -10.44
CA GLY A 105 4.50 -2.07 -10.06
C GLY A 105 4.48 -3.51 -10.57
N ALA A 106 4.07 -4.43 -9.70
CA ALA A 106 3.87 -5.83 -10.06
C ALA A 106 2.76 -5.98 -11.12
N HIS A 107 2.93 -6.94 -12.01
CA HIS A 107 1.94 -7.29 -13.02
C HIS A 107 1.38 -8.68 -12.72
N VAL A 108 0.05 -8.82 -12.72
CA VAL A 108 -0.60 -10.13 -12.72
C VAL A 108 -0.74 -10.54 -14.18
N SER A 109 0.01 -11.57 -14.59
CA SER A 109 -0.10 -12.21 -15.91
C SER A 109 -1.09 -13.36 -15.89
#